data_AF-C3XD51-F1
#
_entry.id   AF-C3XD51-F1
#
_cell.length_a   1.000
_cell.length_b   1.000
_cell.length_c   1.000
_cell.angle_alpha   90.00
_cell.angle_beta   90.00
_cell.angle_gamma   90.00
#
_symmetry.space_group_name_H-M   'P 1'
#
loop_
_entity.id
_entity.type
_entity.pdbx_description
1 polymer ?
#
loop_
_entity_poly.entity_id
_entity_poly.type
_entity_poly.pdbx_seq_one_letter_code
_entity_poly.pdbx_strand_id
1 'polypeptide(L)'
;MQESVMNLCRVKFRDQGRLMGGKGALPEYSRPTLGLTAVPRAGNDSGGGQLGNCIPCKPFGANDYCYLVVQEANWPIVARAIGDESLVTDERFATLAERRKNQTELWKMIADVAKNYTKTEFTAFCNEKNIPCGPVLSTEELMTIHTFCIVK
;
A
#
# COMPACT_ATOMS: atom_id res chain seq x y z
N MET A 1 10.20 -19.46 -20.36
CA MET A 1 9.35 -18.28 -20.06
C MET A 1 8.32 -18.58 -18.99
N GLN A 2 7.44 -19.58 -19.18
CA GLN A 2 6.38 -19.91 -18.21
C GLN A 2 6.89 -20.21 -16.79
N GLU A 3 7.84 -21.13 -16.65
CA GLU A 3 8.39 -21.51 -15.33
C GLU A 3 8.99 -20.32 -14.57
N SER A 4 9.69 -19.43 -15.29
CA SER A 4 10.28 -18.23 -14.71
C SER A 4 9.21 -17.28 -14.16
N VAL A 5 8.10 -17.11 -14.88
CA VAL A 5 6.94 -16.31 -14.42
C VAL A 5 6.30 -16.97 -13.20
N MET A 6 6.12 -18.29 -13.21
CA MET A 6 5.55 -19.00 -12.07
C MET A 6 6.40 -18.86 -10.81
N ASN A 7 7.73 -18.88 -10.95
CA ASN A 7 8.64 -18.66 -9.83
C ASN A 7 8.53 -17.24 -9.25
N LEU A 8 8.42 -16.20 -10.08
CA LEU A 8 8.16 -14.83 -9.60
C LEU A 8 6.79 -14.72 -8.91
N CYS A 9 5.80 -15.47 -9.38
CA CYS A 9 4.45 -15.52 -8.82
C CYS A 9 4.27 -16.52 -7.66
N ARG A 10 5.34 -17.03 -7.05
CA ARG A 10 5.27 -18.06 -5.99
C ARG A 10 4.31 -17.69 -4.84
N VAL A 11 4.23 -16.42 -4.48
CA VAL A 11 3.28 -15.92 -3.46
C VAL A 11 1.81 -16.08 -3.88
N LYS A 12 1.50 -16.01 -5.18
CA LYS A 12 0.15 -16.25 -5.68
C LYS A 12 -0.21 -17.73 -5.72
N PHE A 13 0.77 -18.61 -5.93
CA PHE A 13 0.57 -20.05 -5.75
C PHE A 13 0.38 -20.44 -4.28
N ARG A 14 1.09 -19.80 -3.34
CA ARG A 14 0.81 -19.89 -1.90
C ARG A 14 -0.65 -19.52 -1.61
N ASP A 15 -1.11 -18.40 -2.14
CA ASP A 15 -2.47 -17.91 -1.90
C ASP A 15 -3.53 -18.83 -2.54
N GLN A 16 -3.26 -19.38 -3.73
CA GLN A 16 -4.10 -20.39 -4.37
C GLN A 16 -4.21 -21.65 -3.52
N GLY A 17 -3.09 -22.14 -2.98
CA GLY A 17 -3.07 -23.27 -2.05
C GLY A 17 -3.89 -23.00 -0.77
N ARG A 18 -3.86 -21.76 -0.25
CA ARG A 18 -4.69 -21.34 0.90
C ARG A 18 -6.19 -21.36 0.57
N LEU A 19 -6.58 -20.92 -0.63
CA LEU A 19 -7.96 -20.99 -1.10
C LEU A 19 -8.42 -22.44 -1.24
N MET A 20 -7.62 -23.30 -1.86
CA MET A 20 -7.94 -24.72 -2.07
C MET A 20 -7.96 -25.52 -0.76
N GLY A 21 -7.10 -25.18 0.21
CA GLY A 21 -6.97 -25.86 1.49
C GLY A 21 -8.05 -25.52 2.52
N GLY A 22 -9.17 -24.90 2.11
CA GLY A 22 -10.32 -24.63 2.98
C GLY A 22 -10.13 -23.50 3.99
N LYS A 23 -9.03 -22.73 3.92
CA LYS A 23 -8.81 -21.56 4.81
C LYS A 23 -9.69 -20.35 4.44
N GLY A 24 -10.49 -20.47 3.37
CA GLY A 24 -11.71 -19.69 3.10
C GLY A 24 -11.51 -18.23 2.71
N ALA A 25 -10.68 -17.47 3.41
CA ALA A 25 -10.48 -16.06 3.18
C ALA A 25 -8.99 -15.68 3.15
N LEU A 26 -8.64 -14.79 2.23
CA LEU A 26 -7.39 -14.05 2.18
C LEU A 26 -7.70 -12.65 2.73
N PRO A 27 -7.70 -12.46 4.07
CA PRO A 27 -8.14 -11.20 4.69
C PRO A 27 -7.27 -9.99 4.32
N GLU A 28 -6.11 -10.20 3.69
CA GLU A 28 -5.21 -9.17 3.17
C GLU A 28 -5.56 -8.64 1.79
N TYR A 29 -6.57 -9.22 1.15
CA TYR A 29 -7.10 -8.73 -0.10
C TYR A 29 -8.21 -7.71 0.20
N SER A 30 -8.19 -6.58 -0.51
CA SER A 30 -9.23 -5.56 -0.43
C SER A 30 -10.60 -5.99 -0.97
N ARG A 31 -10.67 -7.18 -1.56
CA ARG A 31 -11.88 -7.75 -2.14
C ARG A 31 -12.29 -9.01 -1.37
N PRO A 32 -13.60 -9.29 -1.25
CA PRO A 32 -14.07 -10.54 -0.68
C PRO A 32 -13.48 -11.73 -1.45
N THR A 33 -12.86 -12.68 -0.73
CA THR A 33 -12.29 -13.89 -1.34
C THR A 33 -13.00 -15.18 -0.92
N LEU A 34 -14.02 -15.08 -0.07
CA LEU A 34 -14.76 -16.23 0.41
C LEU A 34 -15.49 -16.91 -0.76
N GLY A 35 -15.29 -18.22 -0.90
CA GLY A 35 -15.91 -19.02 -1.96
C GLY A 35 -15.26 -18.87 -3.34
N LEU A 36 -14.14 -18.13 -3.45
CA LEU A 36 -13.41 -18.05 -4.72
C LEU A 36 -12.63 -19.33 -5.00
N THR A 37 -12.68 -19.77 -6.26
CA THR A 37 -11.90 -20.91 -6.77
C THR A 37 -10.51 -20.50 -7.25
N ALA A 38 -10.29 -19.20 -7.49
CA ALA A 38 -9.03 -18.64 -7.99
C ALA A 38 -8.65 -17.35 -7.25
N VAL A 39 -7.35 -17.13 -7.06
CA VAL A 39 -6.83 -15.89 -6.47
C VAL A 39 -7.23 -14.67 -7.33
N PRO A 40 -7.94 -13.68 -6.78
CA PRO A 40 -8.40 -12.52 -7.55
C PRO A 40 -7.28 -11.49 -7.74
N ARG A 41 -7.48 -10.57 -8.70
CA ARG A 41 -6.69 -9.34 -8.79
C ARG A 41 -7.09 -8.37 -7.68
N ALA A 42 -6.11 -7.70 -7.08
CA ALA A 42 -6.30 -6.86 -5.89
C ALA A 42 -5.74 -5.43 -6.02
N GLY A 43 -5.45 -4.98 -7.25
CA GLY A 43 -4.84 -3.66 -7.46
C GLY A 43 -3.46 -3.56 -6.81
N ASN A 44 -3.25 -2.49 -6.04
CA ASN A 44 -1.97 -2.16 -5.41
C ASN A 44 -1.86 -2.59 -3.94
N ASP A 45 -2.75 -3.46 -3.48
CA ASP A 45 -2.66 -4.04 -2.14
C ASP A 45 -1.28 -4.66 -1.90
N SER A 46 -0.71 -4.40 -0.73
CA SER A 46 0.59 -4.97 -0.32
C SER A 46 0.61 -6.52 -0.32
N GLY A 47 -0.55 -7.16 -0.14
CA GLY A 47 -0.70 -8.62 -0.12
C GLY A 47 -0.08 -9.31 1.10
N GLY A 48 0.22 -8.55 2.16
CA GLY A 48 0.89 -9.04 3.37
C GLY A 48 0.13 -8.72 4.66
N GLY A 49 0.88 -8.64 5.76
CA GLY A 49 0.33 -8.33 7.08
C GLY A 49 -0.07 -6.86 7.25
N GLN A 50 0.59 -5.94 6.56
CA GLN A 50 0.37 -4.49 6.72
C GLN A 50 -0.48 -3.93 5.58
N LEU A 51 -1.21 -2.85 5.82
CA LEU A 51 -1.95 -2.15 4.76
C LEU A 51 -0.95 -1.37 3.90
N GLY A 52 -1.07 -1.44 2.58
CA GLY A 52 -0.26 -0.64 1.67
C GLY A 52 -0.95 -0.42 0.34
N ASN A 53 -0.82 0.77 -0.22
CA ASN A 53 -1.48 1.17 -1.45
C ASN A 53 -0.75 2.34 -2.15
N CYS A 54 -1.06 2.56 -3.43
CA CYS A 54 -0.62 3.73 -4.18
C CYS A 54 -1.53 4.93 -3.91
N ILE A 55 -0.93 6.06 -3.56
CA ILE A 55 -1.60 7.32 -3.22
C ILE A 55 -1.29 8.36 -4.30
N PRO A 56 -2.31 8.96 -4.94
CA PRO A 56 -2.11 10.01 -5.92
C PRO A 56 -1.64 11.32 -5.25
N CYS A 57 -0.70 12.00 -5.88
CA CYS A 57 -0.11 13.27 -5.45
C CYS A 57 -0.25 14.31 -6.57
N LYS A 58 -0.07 15.61 -6.27
CA LYS A 58 0.02 16.64 -7.32
C LYS A 58 1.22 16.38 -8.25
N PRO A 59 1.14 16.75 -9.54
CA PRO A 59 0.00 17.33 -10.25
C PRO A 59 -1.05 16.32 -10.77
N PHE A 60 -1.09 15.09 -10.24
CA PHE A 60 -2.02 14.01 -10.64
C PHE A 60 -1.83 13.48 -12.06
N GLY A 61 -0.61 13.58 -12.59
CA GLY A 61 -0.21 12.91 -13.82
C GLY A 61 -0.03 11.41 -13.63
N ALA A 62 0.30 10.73 -14.73
CA ALA A 62 0.46 9.27 -14.74
C ALA A 62 1.59 8.76 -13.83
N ASN A 63 2.57 9.61 -13.48
CA ASN A 63 3.74 9.27 -12.67
C ASN A 63 3.73 9.94 -11.28
N ASP A 64 2.62 10.56 -10.86
CA ASP A 64 2.53 11.35 -9.63
C ASP A 64 1.88 10.56 -8.49
N TYR A 65 2.57 9.50 -8.07
CA TYR A 65 2.11 8.61 -7.02
C TYR A 65 3.20 8.35 -5.98
N CYS A 66 2.77 8.00 -4.78
CA CYS A 66 3.59 7.42 -3.74
C CYS A 66 3.04 6.05 -3.35
N TYR A 67 3.90 5.11 -2.96
CA TYR A 67 3.48 3.88 -2.29
C TYR A 67 3.64 4.06 -0.78
N LEU A 68 2.54 3.98 -0.03
CA LEU A 68 2.51 4.19 1.42
C LEU A 68 2.10 2.91 2.13
N VAL A 69 2.76 2.61 3.26
CA VAL A 69 2.44 1.46 4.12
C VAL A 69 2.00 1.94 5.50
N VAL A 70 0.80 1.55 5.91
CA VAL A 70 0.27 1.76 7.26
C VAL A 70 0.58 0.52 8.10
N GLN A 71 1.58 0.66 8.97
CA GLN A 71 1.98 -0.40 9.90
C GLN A 71 1.19 -0.31 11.20
N GLU A 72 0.90 -1.45 11.83
CA GLU A 72 0.23 -1.52 13.14
C GLU A 72 0.92 -0.62 14.18
N ALA A 73 2.24 -0.75 14.31
CA ALA A 73 3.05 -0.01 15.29
C ALA A 73 3.06 1.51 15.02
N ASN A 74 2.84 1.93 13.78
CA ASN A 74 2.90 3.33 13.38
C ASN A 74 1.51 3.96 13.25
N TRP A 75 0.43 3.25 13.59
CA TRP A 75 -0.94 3.76 13.45
C TRP A 75 -1.15 5.12 14.13
N PRO A 76 -0.75 5.35 15.40
CA PRO A 76 -0.97 6.64 16.06
C PRO A 76 -0.29 7.81 15.34
N ILE A 77 0.87 7.55 14.70
CA ILE A 77 1.60 8.55 13.92
C ILE A 77 0.83 8.88 12.64
N VAL A 78 0.37 7.85 11.92
CA VAL A 78 -0.42 8.02 10.68
C VAL A 78 -1.73 8.75 10.97
N ALA A 79 -2.45 8.35 12.03
CA ALA A 79 -3.72 8.95 12.42
C ALA A 79 -3.59 10.46 12.68
N ARG A 80 -2.60 10.85 13.51
CA ARG A 80 -2.28 12.26 13.77
C ARG A 80 -1.91 13.03 12.50
N ALA A 81 -1.23 12.40 11.55
CA ALA A 81 -0.82 13.04 10.32
C ALA A 81 -1.98 13.32 9.35
N ILE A 82 -3.11 12.60 9.46
CA ILE A 82 -4.22 12.70 8.50
C ILE A 82 -5.53 13.26 9.05
N GLY A 83 -5.79 13.15 10.35
CA GLY A 83 -7.11 13.46 10.90
C GLY A 83 -7.11 13.77 12.38
N ASP A 84 -6.01 14.34 12.91
CA ASP A 84 -5.83 14.77 14.32
C ASP A 84 -5.80 13.64 15.38
N GLU A 85 -5.86 14.00 16.66
CA GLU A 85 -5.80 13.07 17.80
C GLU A 85 -7.05 12.18 17.93
N SER A 86 -8.22 12.65 17.46
CA SER A 86 -9.49 11.89 17.56
C SER A 86 -9.44 10.59 16.76
N LEU A 87 -8.72 10.58 15.64
CA LEU A 87 -8.58 9.41 14.77
C LEU A 87 -7.74 8.29 15.43
N VAL A 88 -6.87 8.63 16.38
CA VAL A 88 -6.07 7.64 17.12
C VAL A 88 -6.98 6.70 17.91
N THR A 89 -8.06 7.24 18.47
CA THR A 89 -9.03 6.53 19.33
C THR A 89 -10.28 6.04 18.60
N ASP A 90 -10.42 6.32 17.30
CA ASP A 90 -11.58 5.90 16.52
C ASP A 90 -11.63 4.37 16.41
N GLU A 91 -12.69 3.75 16.93
CA GLU A 91 -12.89 2.30 16.93
C GLU A 91 -12.87 1.70 15.51
N ARG A 92 -13.29 2.46 14.50
CA ARG A 92 -13.27 2.04 13.08
C ARG A 92 -11.85 1.78 12.58
N PHE A 93 -10.86 2.37 13.22
CA PHE A 93 -9.47 2.26 12.83
C PHE A 93 -8.56 1.79 13.96
N ALA A 94 -9.09 1.28 15.07
CA ALA A 94 -8.28 0.94 16.25
C ALA A 94 -7.32 -0.24 16.00
N THR A 95 -7.77 -1.27 15.27
CA THR A 95 -6.99 -2.48 14.98
C THR A 95 -6.73 -2.65 13.48
N LEU A 96 -5.74 -3.46 13.09
CA LEU A 96 -5.54 -3.83 11.69
C LEU A 96 -6.81 -4.34 11.01
N ALA A 97 -7.57 -5.18 11.71
CA ALA A 97 -8.77 -5.82 11.16
C ALA A 97 -9.86 -4.78 10.88
N GLU A 98 -10.07 -3.83 11.80
CA GLU A 98 -11.02 -2.72 11.59
C GLU A 98 -10.54 -1.76 10.50
N ARG A 99 -9.24 -1.43 10.48
CA ARG A 99 -8.65 -0.63 9.39
C ARG A 99 -8.81 -1.28 8.03
N ARG A 100 -8.74 -2.61 7.93
CA ARG A 100 -8.98 -3.34 6.67
C ARG A 100 -10.45 -3.24 6.22
N LYS A 101 -11.40 -3.36 7.15
CA LYS A 101 -12.83 -3.17 6.85
C LYS A 101 -13.11 -1.74 6.35
N ASN A 102 -12.43 -0.75 6.92
CA ASN A 102 -12.61 0.67 6.60
C ASN A 102 -11.52 1.24 5.67
N GLN A 103 -10.77 0.39 4.96
CA GLN A 103 -9.57 0.82 4.25
C GLN A 103 -9.86 1.81 3.10
N THR A 104 -11.03 1.72 2.48
CA THR A 104 -11.44 2.67 1.42
C THR A 104 -11.52 4.09 1.96
N GLU A 105 -12.08 4.27 3.16
CA GLU A 105 -12.14 5.56 3.84
C GLU A 105 -10.76 6.01 4.29
N LEU A 106 -9.95 5.10 4.85
CA LEU A 106 -8.57 5.37 5.24
C LEU A 106 -7.73 5.90 4.08
N TRP A 107 -7.78 5.24 2.92
CA TRP A 107 -7.05 5.66 1.73
C TRP A 107 -7.53 7.01 1.20
N LYS A 108 -8.83 7.31 1.33
CA LYS A 108 -9.37 8.62 0.98
C LYS A 108 -8.81 9.72 1.88
N MET A 109 -8.79 9.50 3.21
CA MET A 109 -8.21 10.46 4.16
C MET A 109 -6.72 10.73 3.88
N ILE A 110 -5.95 9.68 3.61
CA ILE A 110 -4.53 9.81 3.23
C ILE A 110 -4.38 10.57 1.91
N ALA A 111 -5.19 10.24 0.89
CA ALA A 111 -5.18 10.96 -0.38
C ALA A 111 -5.59 12.43 -0.23
N ASP A 112 -6.51 12.75 0.69
CA ASP A 112 -6.93 14.12 0.98
C ASP A 112 -5.81 14.99 1.58
N VAL A 113 -4.84 14.39 2.27
CA VAL A 113 -3.59 15.05 2.67
C VAL A 113 -2.62 15.11 1.50
N ALA A 114 -2.34 13.96 0.89
CA ALA A 114 -1.34 13.82 -0.18
C ALA A 114 -1.62 14.70 -1.39
N LYS A 115 -2.89 14.99 -1.69
CA LYS A 115 -3.30 15.88 -2.78
C LYS A 115 -2.71 17.28 -2.67
N ASN A 116 -2.16 17.69 -1.53
CA ASN A 116 -1.55 19.00 -1.38
C ASN A 116 -0.06 19.03 -1.73
N TYR A 117 0.55 17.87 -1.92
CA TYR A 117 1.99 17.69 -2.09
C TYR A 117 2.30 17.03 -3.43
N THR A 118 3.46 17.31 -3.98
CA THR A 118 4.08 16.46 -5.01
C THR A 118 4.56 15.14 -4.39
N LYS A 119 4.83 14.11 -5.20
CA LYS A 119 5.30 12.81 -4.69
C LYS A 119 6.59 12.89 -3.87
N THR A 120 7.48 13.82 -4.20
CA THR A 120 8.73 14.07 -3.46
C THR A 120 8.47 14.75 -2.13
N GLU A 121 7.64 15.79 -2.11
CA GLU A 121 7.24 16.50 -0.89
C GLU A 121 6.44 15.59 0.05
N PHE A 122 5.53 14.78 -0.47
CA PHE A 122 4.73 13.86 0.34
C PHE A 122 5.61 12.77 0.96
N THR A 123 6.58 12.24 0.21
CA THR A 123 7.58 11.31 0.73
C THR A 123 8.40 11.96 1.85
N ALA A 124 8.86 13.20 1.67
CA ALA A 124 9.62 13.92 2.68
C ALA A 124 8.78 14.14 3.96
N PHE A 125 7.53 14.55 3.81
CA PHE A 125 6.56 14.68 4.91
C PHE A 125 6.38 13.37 5.68
N CYS A 126 6.26 12.24 4.97
CA CYS A 126 6.12 10.92 5.59
C CYS A 126 7.40 10.52 6.34
N ASN A 127 8.58 10.73 5.72
CA ASN A 127 9.87 10.39 6.31
C ASN A 127 10.13 11.16 7.61
N GLU A 128 9.83 12.45 7.66
CA GLU A 128 9.97 13.27 8.87
C GLU A 128 9.16 12.69 10.06
N LYS A 129 8.03 12.05 9.76
CA LYS A 129 7.13 11.45 10.77
C LYS A 129 7.39 9.96 11.00
N ASN A 130 8.37 9.36 10.33
CA ASN A 130 8.62 7.91 10.35
C ASN A 130 7.44 7.08 9.80
N ILE A 131 6.75 7.58 8.77
CA ILE A 131 5.72 6.85 8.03
C ILE A 131 6.40 6.21 6.80
N PRO A 132 6.37 4.88 6.63
CA PRO A 132 6.98 4.22 5.47
C PRO A 132 6.26 4.60 4.17
N CYS A 133 6.94 5.37 3.34
CA CYS A 133 6.44 5.86 2.07
C CYS A 133 7.59 6.02 1.07
N GLY A 134 7.35 5.72 -0.20
CA GLY A 134 8.32 5.95 -1.28
C GLY A 134 7.66 6.55 -2.51
N PRO A 135 8.35 7.43 -3.26
CA PRO A 135 7.82 7.96 -4.50
C PRO A 135 7.81 6.87 -5.57
N VAL A 136 6.76 6.83 -6.39
CA VAL A 136 6.75 6.00 -7.59
C VAL A 136 7.58 6.74 -8.65
N LEU A 137 8.78 6.20 -8.91
CA LEU A 137 9.71 6.78 -9.86
C LEU A 137 9.34 6.39 -11.29
N SER A 138 9.31 7.39 -12.17
CA SER A 138 9.24 7.19 -13.61
C SER A 138 10.57 6.61 -14.12
N THR A 139 10.54 6.06 -15.33
CA THR A 139 11.75 5.54 -15.97
C THR A 139 12.79 6.62 -16.25
N GLU A 140 12.37 7.85 -16.53
CA GLU A 140 13.26 9.00 -16.72
C GLU A 140 13.99 9.36 -15.41
N GLU A 141 13.26 9.42 -14.29
CA GLU A 141 13.86 9.65 -12.97
C GLU A 141 14.86 8.55 -12.60
N LEU A 142 14.53 7.28 -12.87
CA LEU A 142 15.44 6.16 -12.62
C LEU A 142 16.72 6.24 -13.46
N MET A 143 16.62 6.66 -14.73
CA MET A 143 17.80 6.81 -15.60
C MET A 143 18.71 7.97 -15.21
N THR A 144 18.16 9.00 -14.57
CA THR A 144 18.87 10.23 -14.24
C THR A 144 19.34 10.27 -12.78
N ILE A 145 18.80 9.43 -11.91
CA ILE A 145 19.26 9.28 -10.53
C ILE A 145 20.72 8.77 -10.51
N HIS A 146 21.61 9.60 -9.98
CA HIS A 146 23.04 9.31 -9.88
C HIS A 146 23.37 8.11 -8.98
N THR A 147 22.47 7.75 -8.05
CA THR A 147 22.64 6.59 -7.15
C THR A 147 22.39 5.25 -7.86
N PHE A 148 21.76 5.25 -9.05
CA PHE A 148 21.45 4.04 -9.81
C PHE A 148 22.53 3.70 -10.87
N CYS A 149 23.74 4.27 -10.76
CA CYS A 149 24.87 3.87 -11.61
C CYS A 149 25.36 2.46 -11.24
N ILE A 150 24.61 1.45 -11.67
CA ILE A 150 25.14 0.11 -11.94
C ILE A 150 25.98 0.27 -13.22
N VAL A 151 27.30 0.12 -13.08
CA VAL A 151 28.35 0.23 -14.11
C VAL A 151 28.80 1.66 -14.46
N LYS A 152 29.80 2.15 -13.73
CA LYS A 152 30.99 2.78 -14.33
C LYS A 152 32.23 2.11 -13.75
#